data_AF-A0A1P8YPJ3-F1
#
_entry.id   AF-A0A1P8YPJ3-F1
#
_cell.length_a   1.000
_cell.length_b   1.000
_cell.length_c   1.000
_cell.angle_alpha   90.00
_cell.angle_beta   90.00
_cell.angle_gamma   90.00
#
_symmetry.space_group_name_H-M   'P 1'
#
loop_
_entity.id
_entity.type
_entity.pdbx_description
1 polymer ?
#
loop_
_entity_poly.entity_id
_entity_poly.type
_entity_poly.pdbx_seq_one_letter_code
_entity_poly.pdbx_strand_id
1 'polypeptide(L)'
;MCLGDYVYEFTKPGVRGFSTNVFPQTIDAMRDKYRQYRTDENLRQMHSQHAFIPIWDDHEFRNNYSKDGWTSPVVADIDSAIGFQQKKQWAWQSWFEHMPVPRFAGDPTRTYRSLRVGKTVELFAPDTRQYRDRQPCGDTDATACAVTEATGRTMLGAAQKRWLLDGMTRSDARWKVVANANMMMGMVVADDGARGYLDTWDGYGAERTEILSTAAQSVENLVLVTGDDHDGWGASCGIPGSRRARRAVPRSMRPAPAGRGSSSSFRRSLLATQEMVRAAPLGRAPRRRAGAPRTRTSSTPTWSATATGFSRSTRPRRASSSGPSTS
;
A
#
# COMPACT_ATOMS: atom_id res chain seq x y z
N MET A 1 5.20 -10.53 -13.80
CA MET A 1 4.42 -9.33 -13.45
C MET A 1 5.39 -8.19 -13.21
N CYS A 2 5.02 -6.98 -13.62
CA CYS A 2 5.50 -5.72 -13.05
C CYS A 2 4.25 -4.98 -12.55
N LEU A 3 4.34 -4.37 -11.37
CA LEU A 3 3.21 -3.84 -10.61
C LEU A 3 3.25 -2.31 -10.55
N GLY A 4 3.76 -1.69 -11.62
CA GLY A 4 4.18 -0.29 -11.64
C GLY A 4 5.65 -0.08 -11.32
N ASP A 5 6.01 1.20 -11.12
CA ASP A 5 7.35 1.69 -10.76
C ASP A 5 8.46 1.24 -11.72
N TYR A 6 8.11 1.00 -12.99
CA TYR A 6 9.08 0.59 -14.01
C TYR A 6 10.02 1.73 -14.43
N VAL A 7 9.56 2.98 -14.32
CA VAL A 7 10.37 4.20 -14.41
C VAL A 7 10.03 5.12 -13.24
N TYR A 8 10.92 6.06 -12.93
CA TYR A 8 10.65 7.14 -11.96
C TYR A 8 10.80 8.51 -12.63
N GLU A 9 9.85 9.40 -12.36
CA GLU A 9 9.82 10.77 -12.88
C GLU A 9 10.91 11.65 -12.26
N PHE A 10 11.52 11.27 -11.13
CA PHE A 10 12.77 11.82 -10.59
C PHE A 10 13.77 10.72 -10.18
N THR A 11 14.91 11.06 -9.57
CA THR A 11 15.93 10.09 -9.12
C THR A 11 16.54 10.52 -7.77
N LYS A 12 16.40 9.67 -6.75
CA LYS A 12 16.96 9.94 -5.41
C LYS A 12 18.50 9.86 -5.45
N PRO A 13 19.26 10.80 -4.85
CA PRO A 13 20.72 10.75 -4.82
C PRO A 13 21.26 9.41 -4.29
N GLY A 14 22.29 8.87 -4.94
CA GLY A 14 22.86 7.55 -4.62
C GLY A 14 22.22 6.38 -5.37
N VAL A 15 21.04 6.55 -5.96
CA VAL A 15 20.64 5.73 -7.12
C VAL A 15 21.59 6.04 -8.29
N ARG A 16 21.80 5.09 -9.21
CA ARG A 16 22.74 5.19 -10.34
C ARG A 16 22.73 6.59 -10.97
N GLY A 17 23.91 7.22 -11.03
CA GLY A 17 24.03 8.63 -11.38
C GLY A 17 23.58 8.91 -12.82
N PHE A 18 22.42 9.54 -12.97
CA PHE A 18 21.82 9.89 -14.25
C PHE A 18 21.59 11.40 -14.35
N SER A 19 21.80 11.96 -15.55
CA SER A 19 21.58 13.39 -15.84
C SER A 19 20.09 13.78 -15.91
N THR A 20 19.19 12.81 -16.04
CA THR A 20 17.74 12.98 -16.18
C THR A 20 17.00 13.11 -14.84
N ASN A 21 17.65 13.70 -13.83
CA ASN A 21 17.10 13.88 -12.48
C ASN A 21 16.16 15.10 -12.37
N VAL A 22 15.29 15.28 -13.36
CA VAL A 22 14.28 16.33 -13.43
C VAL A 22 13.00 15.68 -13.94
N PHE A 23 11.84 16.18 -13.49
CA PHE A 23 10.54 15.76 -14.02
C PHE A 23 10.49 16.03 -15.55
N PRO A 24 10.12 15.05 -16.40
CA PRO A 24 10.10 15.25 -17.85
C PRO A 24 9.17 16.39 -18.31
N GLN A 25 9.75 17.38 -18.99
CA GLN A 25 9.05 18.57 -19.46
C GLN A 25 8.52 18.46 -20.90
N THR A 26 8.84 17.38 -21.61
CA THR A 26 8.40 17.07 -22.98
C THR A 26 8.04 15.59 -23.12
N ILE A 27 7.30 15.23 -24.18
CA ILE A 27 7.03 13.82 -24.50
C ILE A 27 8.32 13.03 -24.78
N ASP A 28 9.31 13.62 -25.44
CA ASP A 28 10.56 12.91 -25.72
C ASP A 28 11.40 12.70 -24.45
N ALA A 29 11.37 13.63 -23.49
CA ALA A 29 11.96 13.42 -22.17
C ALA A 29 11.23 12.30 -21.38
N MET A 30 9.91 12.11 -21.57
CA MET A 30 9.19 10.96 -20.99
C MET A 30 9.67 9.64 -21.63
N ARG A 31 9.76 9.61 -22.97
CA ARG A 31 10.28 8.46 -23.74
C ARG A 31 11.72 8.11 -23.36
N ASP A 32 12.57 9.12 -23.17
CA ASP A 32 13.98 8.93 -22.80
C ASP A 32 14.14 8.23 -21.46
N LYS A 33 13.22 8.40 -20.50
CA LYS A 33 13.24 7.61 -19.25
C LYS A 33 13.00 6.12 -19.51
N TYR A 34 12.05 5.75 -20.36
CA TYR A 34 11.85 4.34 -20.74
C TYR A 34 13.04 3.78 -21.52
N ARG A 35 13.63 4.57 -22.44
CA ARG A 35 14.87 4.19 -23.17
C ARG A 35 16.03 3.95 -22.19
N GLN A 36 16.23 4.87 -21.25
CA GLN A 36 17.27 4.83 -20.22
C GLN A 36 17.14 3.60 -19.32
N TYR A 37 15.96 3.33 -18.76
CA TYR A 37 15.76 2.13 -17.93
C TYR A 37 15.99 0.85 -18.74
N ARG A 38 15.53 0.82 -20.00
CA ARG A 38 15.78 -0.27 -20.95
C ARG A 38 17.23 -0.39 -21.44
N THR A 39 18.18 0.44 -20.98
CA THR A 39 19.62 0.18 -21.21
C THR A 39 20.18 -0.90 -20.28
N ASP A 40 19.55 -1.16 -19.12
CA ASP A 40 20.00 -2.16 -18.15
C ASP A 40 20.01 -3.57 -18.76
N GLU A 41 21.17 -4.23 -18.72
CA GLU A 41 21.34 -5.54 -19.36
C GLU A 41 20.46 -6.62 -18.72
N ASN A 42 20.33 -6.64 -17.39
CA ASN A 42 19.51 -7.63 -16.67
C ASN A 42 18.04 -7.43 -17.03
N LEU A 43 17.59 -6.17 -17.11
CA LEU A 43 16.23 -5.83 -17.54
C LEU A 43 15.98 -6.29 -18.99
N ARG A 44 16.94 -6.07 -19.90
CA ARG A 44 16.87 -6.56 -21.29
C ARG A 44 16.83 -8.08 -21.38
N GLN A 45 17.68 -8.80 -20.63
CA GLN A 45 17.71 -10.26 -20.59
C GLN A 45 16.38 -10.83 -20.07
N MET A 46 15.84 -10.28 -18.98
CA MET A 46 14.53 -10.66 -18.46
C MET A 46 13.41 -10.45 -19.51
N HIS A 47 13.41 -9.30 -20.21
CA HIS A 47 12.44 -9.01 -21.26
C HIS A 47 12.58 -9.90 -22.50
N SER A 48 13.76 -10.42 -22.82
CA SER A 48 13.96 -11.32 -23.97
C SER A 48 13.60 -12.79 -23.67
N GLN A 49 13.58 -13.18 -22.39
CA GLN A 49 13.34 -14.56 -21.96
C GLN A 49 11.90 -14.84 -21.51
N HIS A 50 11.13 -13.81 -21.12
CA HIS A 50 9.84 -14.00 -20.46
C HIS A 50 8.73 -13.09 -20.99
N ALA A 51 7.50 -13.62 -21.07
CA ALA A 51 6.30 -12.83 -21.32
C ALA A 51 6.07 -11.82 -20.18
N PHE A 52 6.15 -10.53 -20.51
CA PHE A 52 6.03 -9.46 -19.54
C PHE A 52 4.59 -8.96 -19.43
N ILE A 53 4.04 -8.94 -18.22
CA ILE A 53 2.70 -8.41 -17.92
C ILE A 53 2.88 -7.22 -16.97
N PRO A 54 2.85 -5.98 -17.49
CA PRO A 54 2.92 -4.77 -16.68
C PRO A 54 1.53 -4.19 -16.39
N ILE A 55 1.41 -3.58 -15.21
CA ILE A 55 0.55 -2.41 -14.97
C ILE A 55 1.47 -1.22 -14.66
N TRP A 56 0.94 0.00 -14.64
CA TRP A 56 1.61 1.15 -14.04
C TRP A 56 1.25 1.27 -12.56
N ASP A 57 2.00 2.09 -11.83
CA ASP A 57 1.54 2.76 -10.62
C ASP A 57 1.68 4.28 -10.81
N ASP A 58 2.15 5.02 -9.81
CA ASP A 58 2.28 6.48 -9.89
C ASP A 58 3.58 6.96 -10.55
N HIS A 59 4.72 6.32 -10.29
CA HIS A 59 6.02 6.81 -10.77
C HIS A 59 6.23 6.72 -12.28
N GLU A 60 5.40 5.95 -13.00
CA GLU A 60 5.22 6.09 -14.46
C GLU A 60 4.82 7.51 -14.91
N PHE A 61 4.30 8.36 -14.02
CA PHE A 61 3.90 9.75 -14.28
C PHE A 61 4.31 10.75 -13.18
N ARG A 62 3.81 10.62 -11.94
CA ARG A 62 4.04 11.52 -10.79
C ARG A 62 3.66 10.86 -9.47
N ASN A 63 4.57 10.88 -8.50
CA ASN A 63 4.43 10.42 -7.11
C ASN A 63 3.03 10.75 -6.51
N ASN A 64 2.33 9.73 -6.02
CA ASN A 64 0.99 9.74 -5.43
C ASN A 64 -0.08 10.42 -6.31
N TYR A 65 -0.08 10.23 -7.64
CA TYR A 65 -1.17 10.75 -8.51
C TYR A 65 -2.48 9.96 -8.40
N SER A 66 -3.59 10.65 -8.65
CA SER A 66 -4.97 10.16 -8.71
C SER A 66 -5.67 10.73 -9.97
N LYS A 67 -6.91 10.34 -10.24
CA LYS A 67 -7.63 10.64 -11.50
C LYS A 67 -7.54 12.11 -11.95
N ASP A 68 -7.60 13.03 -10.99
CA ASP A 68 -7.72 14.49 -11.18
C ASP A 68 -6.65 15.32 -10.45
N GLY A 69 -5.62 14.69 -9.87
CA GLY A 69 -4.57 15.41 -9.13
C GLY A 69 -3.53 14.49 -8.50
N TRP A 70 -2.96 14.95 -7.38
CA TRP A 70 -1.99 14.23 -6.55
C TRP A 70 -2.00 14.85 -5.14
N THR A 71 -1.33 14.21 -4.19
CA THR A 71 -1.21 14.65 -2.78
C THR A 71 0.22 14.85 -2.30
N SER A 72 1.19 14.13 -2.88
CA SER A 72 2.62 14.30 -2.56
C SER A 72 3.06 15.77 -2.70
N PRO A 73 3.87 16.30 -1.76
CA PRO A 73 4.31 17.69 -1.80
C PRO A 73 4.95 18.06 -3.13
N VAL A 74 4.69 19.28 -3.60
CA VAL A 74 5.15 19.76 -4.90
C VAL A 74 6.68 19.85 -4.92
N VAL A 75 7.32 18.89 -5.58
CA VAL A 75 8.60 19.15 -6.23
C VAL A 75 8.36 20.27 -7.23
N ALA A 76 9.14 21.34 -7.15
CA ALA A 76 9.06 22.46 -8.08
C ALA A 76 9.24 21.98 -9.54
N ASP A 77 8.84 22.83 -10.49
CA ASP A 77 8.95 22.61 -11.95
C ASP A 77 8.06 21.50 -12.55
N ILE A 78 7.35 20.69 -11.75
CA ILE A 78 6.34 19.76 -12.31
C ILE A 78 5.16 20.52 -12.89
N ASP A 79 4.72 21.60 -12.23
CA ASP A 79 3.51 22.35 -12.59
C ASP A 79 3.78 23.53 -13.55
N SER A 80 4.78 23.34 -14.43
CA SER A 80 5.10 24.25 -15.54
C SER A 80 3.97 24.38 -16.56
N ALA A 81 4.06 25.37 -17.45
CA ALA A 81 3.00 25.92 -18.32
C ALA A 81 2.17 24.94 -19.19
N ILE A 82 2.55 23.67 -19.26
CA ILE A 82 1.88 22.61 -20.03
C ILE A 82 0.84 21.85 -19.18
N GLY A 83 0.97 21.87 -17.86
CA GLY A 83 -0.05 21.41 -16.91
C GLY A 83 -0.22 19.88 -16.76
N PHE A 84 -0.91 19.49 -15.69
CA PHE A 84 -1.06 18.10 -15.24
C PHE A 84 -1.65 17.16 -16.30
N GLN A 85 -2.76 17.52 -16.94
CA GLN A 85 -3.47 16.59 -17.84
C GLN A 85 -2.67 16.29 -19.12
N GLN A 86 -1.96 17.28 -19.68
CA GLN A 86 -1.13 17.05 -20.87
C GLN A 86 0.11 16.21 -20.55
N LYS A 87 0.75 16.45 -19.38
CA LYS A 87 1.86 15.62 -18.91
C LYS A 87 1.41 14.19 -18.60
N LYS A 88 0.21 13.99 -18.04
CA LYS A 88 -0.40 12.66 -17.83
C LYS A 88 -0.61 11.92 -19.16
N GLN A 89 -1.12 12.60 -20.18
CA GLN A 89 -1.26 12.02 -21.53
C GLN A 89 0.09 11.60 -22.13
N TRP A 90 1.15 12.40 -21.97
CA TRP A 90 2.50 12.05 -22.45
C TRP A 90 3.12 10.89 -21.69
N ALA A 91 2.91 10.82 -20.37
CA ALA A 91 3.34 9.68 -19.55
C ALA A 91 2.64 8.39 -19.97
N TRP A 92 1.31 8.40 -20.07
CA TRP A 92 0.51 7.28 -20.58
C TRP A 92 0.92 6.87 -21.99
N GLN A 93 1.09 7.83 -22.92
CA GLN A 93 1.56 7.54 -24.28
C GLN A 93 2.94 6.87 -24.26
N SER A 94 3.89 7.39 -23.49
CA SER A 94 5.24 6.84 -23.39
C SER A 94 5.24 5.43 -22.79
N TRP A 95 4.40 5.16 -21.78
CA TRP A 95 4.22 3.82 -21.23
C TRP A 95 3.69 2.84 -22.29
N PHE A 96 2.61 3.20 -22.99
CA PHE A 96 2.04 2.36 -24.06
C PHE A 96 2.97 2.19 -25.26
N GLU A 97 3.86 3.14 -25.55
CA GLU A 97 4.90 3.01 -26.59
C GLU A 97 6.03 2.05 -26.18
N HIS A 98 6.28 1.86 -24.88
CA HIS A 98 7.41 1.08 -24.36
C HIS A 98 7.00 -0.21 -23.62
N MET A 99 5.71 -0.56 -23.58
CA MET A 99 5.19 -1.74 -22.88
C MET A 99 4.48 -2.74 -23.82
N PRO A 100 4.65 -4.07 -23.62
CA PRO A 100 3.94 -5.08 -24.37
C PRO A 100 2.51 -5.25 -23.83
N VAL A 101 1.63 -4.31 -24.18
CA VAL A 101 0.25 -4.22 -23.69
C VAL A 101 -0.77 -4.12 -24.83
N PRO A 102 -1.95 -4.74 -24.70
CA PRO A 102 -3.02 -4.58 -25.67
C PRO A 102 -3.61 -3.16 -25.60
N ARG A 103 -4.08 -2.65 -26.73
CA ARG A 103 -5.00 -1.50 -26.80
C ARG A 103 -6.43 -2.02 -26.92
N PHE A 104 -7.36 -1.42 -26.19
CA PHE A 104 -8.77 -1.78 -26.27
C PHE A 104 -9.54 -0.80 -27.17
N ALA A 105 -10.37 -1.32 -28.07
CA ALA A 105 -11.27 -0.48 -28.85
C ALA A 105 -12.30 0.19 -27.92
N GLY A 106 -12.56 1.48 -28.13
CA GLY A 106 -13.46 2.28 -27.29
C GLY A 106 -12.84 2.83 -25.99
N ASP A 107 -11.74 2.25 -25.48
CA ASP A 107 -10.96 2.82 -24.38
C ASP A 107 -9.45 2.63 -24.64
N PRO A 108 -8.80 3.59 -25.33
CA PRO A 108 -7.40 3.49 -25.69
C PRO A 108 -6.45 3.71 -24.50
N THR A 109 -6.95 4.17 -23.35
CA THR A 109 -6.16 4.42 -22.13
C THR A 109 -6.19 3.26 -21.14
N ARG A 110 -7.24 2.44 -21.17
CA ARG A 110 -7.43 1.30 -20.27
C ARG A 110 -6.23 0.36 -20.23
N THR A 111 -5.67 0.20 -19.04
CA THR A 111 -4.68 -0.84 -18.72
C THR A 111 -5.32 -2.11 -18.15
N TYR A 112 -6.48 -1.98 -17.50
CA TYR A 112 -7.04 -3.03 -16.66
C TYR A 112 -7.63 -4.20 -17.44
N ARG A 113 -7.20 -5.42 -17.11
CA ARG A 113 -7.44 -6.61 -17.92
C ARG A 113 -7.26 -7.89 -17.11
N SER A 114 -7.80 -9.00 -17.62
CA SER A 114 -7.48 -10.33 -17.10
C SER A 114 -6.71 -11.15 -18.13
N LEU A 115 -5.91 -12.09 -17.65
CA LEU A 115 -5.19 -13.08 -18.44
C LEU A 115 -5.41 -14.46 -17.80
N ARG A 116 -5.72 -15.48 -18.60
CA ARG A 116 -6.08 -16.80 -18.10
C ARG A 116 -5.12 -17.87 -18.58
N VAL A 117 -4.61 -18.66 -17.63
CA VAL A 117 -3.65 -19.75 -17.87
C VAL A 117 -4.40 -21.08 -17.66
N GLY A 118 -5.05 -21.54 -18.73
CA GLY A 118 -5.85 -22.77 -18.75
C GLY A 118 -7.00 -22.76 -17.74
N LYS A 119 -7.05 -23.78 -16.87
CA LYS A 119 -7.92 -23.82 -15.68
C LYS A 119 -7.17 -23.56 -14.37
N THR A 120 -5.87 -23.25 -14.42
CA THR A 120 -5.03 -23.15 -13.22
C THR A 120 -5.12 -21.78 -12.57
N VAL A 121 -4.96 -20.71 -13.36
CA VAL A 121 -4.93 -19.32 -12.88
C VAL A 121 -5.79 -18.44 -13.78
N GLU A 122 -6.62 -17.61 -13.17
CA GLU A 122 -7.09 -16.37 -13.81
C GLU A 122 -6.50 -15.18 -13.04
N LEU A 123 -5.68 -14.40 -13.76
CA LEU A 123 -5.00 -13.22 -13.27
C LEU A 123 -5.84 -12.00 -13.63
N PHE A 124 -6.26 -11.23 -12.63
CA PHE A 124 -6.86 -9.92 -12.78
C PHE A 124 -5.82 -8.85 -12.45
N ALA A 125 -5.62 -7.93 -13.38
CA ALA A 125 -4.73 -6.77 -13.23
C ALA A 125 -5.58 -5.49 -13.31
N PRO A 126 -6.13 -4.98 -12.18
CA PRO A 126 -6.83 -3.72 -12.12
C PRO A 126 -5.85 -2.52 -12.10
N ASP A 127 -6.34 -1.35 -12.49
CA ASP A 127 -5.63 -0.08 -12.43
C ASP A 127 -5.97 0.66 -11.12
N THR A 128 -4.98 0.91 -10.27
CA THR A 128 -5.18 1.59 -8.97
C THR A 128 -4.84 3.08 -9.01
N ARG A 129 -4.60 3.67 -10.19
CA ARG A 129 -4.18 5.08 -10.33
C ARG A 129 -5.06 5.92 -11.25
N GLN A 130 -5.47 5.41 -12.41
CA GLN A 130 -6.24 6.17 -13.40
C GLN A 130 -7.62 6.61 -12.88
N TYR A 131 -8.24 5.82 -12.00
CA TYR A 131 -9.65 5.98 -11.62
C TYR A 131 -9.88 6.38 -10.15
N ARG A 132 -8.84 6.34 -9.30
CA ARG A 132 -8.98 6.59 -7.85
C ARG A 132 -9.29 8.04 -7.51
N ASP A 133 -10.01 8.24 -6.43
CA ASP A 133 -10.11 9.54 -5.74
C ASP A 133 -8.77 9.95 -5.14
N ARG A 134 -8.63 11.25 -4.81
CA ARG A 134 -7.52 11.75 -4.00
C ARG A 134 -7.49 11.10 -2.61
N GLN A 135 -6.29 10.87 -2.13
CA GLN A 135 -5.95 10.25 -0.85
C GLN A 135 -6.52 11.10 0.30
N PRO A 136 -7.05 10.47 1.36
CA PRO A 136 -7.73 11.20 2.43
C PRO A 136 -6.72 11.83 3.42
N CYS A 137 -7.20 12.76 4.26
CA CYS A 137 -6.42 13.41 5.32
C CYS A 137 -5.03 13.95 4.88
N GLY A 138 -4.96 14.52 3.68
CA GLY A 138 -3.72 15.10 3.14
C GLY A 138 -2.64 14.09 2.78
N ASP A 139 -2.97 12.79 2.73
CA ASP A 139 -2.03 11.69 2.51
C ASP A 139 -0.94 11.60 3.57
N THR A 140 -1.32 11.89 4.82
CA THR A 140 -0.42 11.89 5.97
C THR A 140 -0.20 10.45 6.47
N ASP A 141 1.06 9.99 6.46
CA ASP A 141 1.47 8.71 7.04
C ASP A 141 1.08 8.60 8.53
N ALA A 142 0.99 7.36 9.02
CA ALA A 142 0.78 7.02 10.43
C ALA A 142 -0.41 7.75 11.10
N THR A 143 -1.48 8.03 10.35
CA THR A 143 -2.56 8.93 10.75
C THR A 143 -3.90 8.22 10.92
N ALA A 144 -4.63 8.52 12.00
CA ALA A 144 -6.00 8.09 12.21
C ALA A 144 -6.96 8.99 11.41
N CYS A 145 -7.58 8.44 10.36
CA CYS A 145 -8.34 9.20 9.38
C CYS A 145 -9.73 8.57 9.13
N ALA A 146 -10.78 9.08 9.79
CA ALA A 146 -12.14 8.52 9.67
C ALA A 146 -12.73 8.52 8.25
N VAL A 147 -12.17 9.33 7.34
CA VAL A 147 -12.57 9.43 5.93
C VAL A 147 -12.14 8.20 5.10
N THR A 148 -11.23 7.35 5.58
CA THR A 148 -10.81 6.13 4.87
C THR A 148 -11.94 5.11 4.69
N GLU A 149 -12.82 5.01 5.69
CA GLU A 149 -13.96 4.08 5.71
C GLU A 149 -15.23 4.65 5.04
N ALA A 150 -15.13 5.82 4.38
CA ALA A 150 -16.27 6.47 3.74
C ALA A 150 -16.71 5.73 2.46
N THR A 151 -17.95 5.27 2.42
CA THR A 151 -18.54 4.47 1.32
C THR A 151 -18.60 5.18 -0.05
N GLY A 152 -18.47 6.50 -0.07
CA GLY A 152 -18.43 7.29 -1.30
C GLY A 152 -17.08 7.33 -2.01
N ARG A 153 -16.00 6.78 -1.42
CA ARG A 153 -14.65 6.82 -2.01
C ARG A 153 -14.28 5.53 -2.75
N THR A 154 -13.53 5.67 -3.83
CA THR A 154 -13.15 4.58 -4.74
C THR A 154 -11.67 4.62 -5.14
N MET A 155 -11.07 3.43 -5.24
CA MET A 155 -9.74 3.19 -5.81
C MET A 155 -9.86 2.81 -7.30
N LEU A 156 -10.88 1.99 -7.64
CA LEU A 156 -11.01 1.41 -8.98
C LEU A 156 -11.98 2.17 -9.90
N GLY A 157 -12.90 2.94 -9.34
CA GLY A 157 -14.07 3.44 -10.06
C GLY A 157 -15.12 2.34 -10.31
N ALA A 158 -16.39 2.76 -10.42
CA ALA A 158 -17.54 1.86 -10.46
C ALA A 158 -17.56 0.87 -11.65
N ALA A 159 -16.91 1.20 -12.77
CA ALA A 159 -16.83 0.32 -13.93
C ALA A 159 -15.83 -0.83 -13.69
N GLN A 160 -14.60 -0.50 -13.27
CA GLN A 160 -13.54 -1.48 -13.03
C GLN A 160 -13.83 -2.33 -11.79
N LYS A 161 -14.37 -1.75 -10.70
CA LYS A 161 -14.78 -2.55 -9.53
C LYS A 161 -15.76 -3.65 -9.93
N ARG A 162 -16.83 -3.29 -10.63
CA ARG A 162 -17.81 -4.25 -11.13
C ARG A 162 -17.16 -5.31 -12.01
N TRP A 163 -16.32 -4.92 -12.98
CA TRP A 163 -15.55 -5.87 -13.80
C TRP A 163 -14.71 -6.86 -12.96
N LEU A 164 -14.06 -6.39 -11.89
CA LEU A 164 -13.24 -7.23 -11.02
C LEU A 164 -14.08 -8.21 -10.19
N LEU A 165 -15.16 -7.72 -9.55
CA LEU A 165 -16.07 -8.55 -8.75
C LEU A 165 -16.75 -9.62 -9.63
N ASP A 166 -17.29 -9.20 -10.77
CA ASP A 166 -17.86 -10.06 -11.81
C ASP A 166 -16.86 -11.14 -12.28
N GLY A 167 -15.62 -10.73 -12.56
CA GLY A 167 -14.57 -11.61 -13.06
C GLY A 167 -14.17 -12.68 -12.06
N MET A 168 -13.85 -12.28 -10.82
CA MET A 168 -13.44 -13.23 -9.78
C MET A 168 -14.54 -14.24 -9.43
N THR A 169 -15.80 -13.81 -9.42
CA THR A 169 -16.95 -14.66 -9.05
C THR A 169 -17.40 -15.59 -10.18
N ARG A 170 -17.28 -15.19 -11.46
CA ARG A 170 -17.59 -16.06 -12.61
C ARG A 170 -16.46 -16.98 -13.04
N SER A 171 -15.23 -16.78 -12.55
CA SER A 171 -14.07 -17.56 -12.97
C SER A 171 -14.06 -18.99 -12.41
N ASP A 172 -14.11 -19.99 -13.29
CA ASP A 172 -13.88 -21.42 -12.98
C ASP A 172 -12.39 -21.79 -12.86
N ALA A 173 -11.47 -20.83 -12.94
CA ALA A 173 -10.05 -21.09 -12.71
C ALA A 173 -9.80 -21.47 -11.23
N ARG A 174 -8.87 -22.42 -11.02
CA ARG A 174 -8.57 -22.97 -9.69
C ARG A 174 -8.05 -21.91 -8.73
N TRP A 175 -7.22 -20.98 -9.20
CA TRP A 175 -6.72 -19.82 -8.46
C TRP A 175 -7.18 -18.53 -9.13
N LYS A 176 -7.58 -17.55 -8.32
CA LYS A 176 -7.79 -16.16 -8.75
C LYS A 176 -6.63 -15.34 -8.22
N VAL A 177 -5.94 -14.61 -9.07
CA VAL A 177 -4.81 -13.76 -8.66
C VAL A 177 -5.17 -12.32 -8.98
N VAL A 178 -5.32 -11.46 -7.97
CA VAL A 178 -5.46 -10.00 -8.19
C VAL A 178 -4.10 -9.38 -7.97
N ALA A 179 -3.45 -9.00 -9.07
CA ALA A 179 -2.16 -8.34 -9.07
C ALA A 179 -2.36 -6.86 -9.39
N ASN A 180 -2.19 -6.02 -8.38
CA ASN A 180 -2.39 -4.57 -8.45
C ASN A 180 -1.16 -3.89 -7.84
N ALA A 181 -1.06 -2.56 -7.91
CA ALA A 181 0.13 -1.91 -7.42
C ALA A 181 0.14 -1.79 -5.89
N ASN A 182 -0.88 -1.19 -5.30
CA ASN A 182 -0.81 -0.70 -3.91
C ASN A 182 -1.21 -1.75 -2.88
N MET A 183 -0.64 -1.66 -1.67
CA MET A 183 -0.82 -2.67 -0.62
C MET A 183 -2.29 -2.88 -0.23
N MET A 184 -2.78 -4.10 -0.41
CA MET A 184 -4.16 -4.53 -0.08
C MET A 184 -4.27 -5.00 1.39
N MET A 185 -3.15 -5.31 2.02
CA MET A 185 -3.08 -5.64 3.45
C MET A 185 -3.20 -4.35 4.28
N GLY A 186 -4.03 -4.36 5.32
CA GLY A 186 -4.11 -3.23 6.23
C GLY A 186 -2.92 -3.15 7.18
N MET A 187 -2.31 -1.97 7.29
CA MET A 187 -1.17 -1.68 8.16
C MET A 187 -1.62 -0.67 9.23
N VAL A 188 -2.35 -1.16 10.23
CA VAL A 188 -2.67 -0.36 11.43
C VAL A 188 -1.41 -0.26 12.29
N VAL A 189 -0.95 0.96 12.56
CA VAL A 189 0.33 1.25 13.23
C VAL A 189 0.18 1.70 14.69
N ALA A 190 -1.01 2.12 15.12
CA ALA A 190 -1.32 2.44 16.51
C ALA A 190 -2.76 2.04 16.89
N ASP A 191 -3.02 1.91 18.20
CA ASP A 191 -4.29 1.39 18.75
C ASP A 191 -5.49 2.36 18.60
N ASP A 192 -5.24 3.61 18.19
CA ASP A 192 -6.25 4.62 17.83
C ASP A 192 -6.85 4.43 16.43
N GLY A 193 -6.33 3.46 15.66
CA GLY A 193 -6.73 3.21 14.28
C GLY A 193 -5.87 3.90 13.23
N ALA A 194 -4.74 4.50 13.61
CA ALA A 194 -3.78 5.08 12.67
C ALA A 194 -3.34 4.08 11.60
N ARG A 195 -3.38 4.49 10.33
CA ARG A 195 -2.95 3.70 9.18
C ARG A 195 -1.54 4.09 8.77
N GLY A 196 -0.74 3.12 8.32
CA GLY A 196 0.64 3.34 7.87
C GLY A 196 0.71 4.32 6.70
N TYR A 197 0.01 4.00 5.61
CA TYR A 197 0.06 4.72 4.33
C TYR A 197 -1.36 4.92 3.76
N LEU A 198 -1.75 6.18 3.50
CA LEU A 198 -3.10 6.54 3.03
C LEU A 198 -3.26 6.51 1.50
N ASP A 199 -2.16 6.39 0.75
CA ASP A 199 -2.14 6.10 -0.68
C ASP A 199 -2.64 4.67 -0.99
N THR A 200 -2.31 3.72 -0.10
CA THR A 200 -2.66 2.29 -0.22
C THR A 200 -4.15 2.02 0.00
N TRP A 201 -4.58 0.75 -0.08
CA TRP A 201 -5.97 0.39 0.20
C TRP A 201 -6.43 0.62 1.64
N ASP A 202 -5.54 0.91 2.60
CA ASP A 202 -5.96 1.42 3.91
C ASP A 202 -6.54 2.85 3.82
N GLY A 203 -6.24 3.58 2.75
CA GLY A 203 -6.93 4.81 2.36
C GLY A 203 -8.37 4.60 1.89
N TYR A 204 -8.76 3.41 1.43
CA TYR A 204 -10.01 3.13 0.70
C TYR A 204 -10.77 1.94 1.32
N GLY A 205 -10.89 1.97 2.65
CA GLY A 205 -11.34 0.85 3.48
C GLY A 205 -12.73 0.31 3.15
N ALA A 206 -13.67 1.14 2.73
CA ALA A 206 -15.00 0.71 2.31
C ALA A 206 -14.98 -0.16 1.04
N GLU A 207 -14.30 0.31 -0.02
CA GLU A 207 -14.21 -0.42 -1.29
C GLU A 207 -13.35 -1.69 -1.15
N ARG A 208 -12.28 -1.63 -0.36
CA ARG A 208 -11.52 -2.83 0.02
C ARG A 208 -12.38 -3.84 0.76
N THR A 209 -13.21 -3.39 1.70
CA THR A 209 -14.10 -4.26 2.50
C THR A 209 -15.15 -4.93 1.62
N GLU A 210 -15.69 -4.22 0.62
CA GLU A 210 -16.57 -4.79 -0.40
C GLU A 210 -15.87 -5.92 -1.17
N ILE A 211 -14.70 -5.64 -1.76
CA ILE A 211 -13.91 -6.60 -2.55
C ILE A 211 -13.53 -7.84 -1.72
N LEU A 212 -13.01 -7.65 -0.51
CA LEU A 212 -12.62 -8.76 0.37
C LEU A 212 -13.85 -9.56 0.88
N SER A 213 -15.01 -8.92 1.03
CA SER A 213 -16.24 -9.59 1.47
C SER A 213 -16.86 -10.43 0.37
N THR A 214 -16.98 -9.91 -0.86
CA THR A 214 -17.41 -10.69 -2.03
C THR A 214 -16.46 -11.87 -2.28
N ALA A 215 -15.15 -11.65 -2.15
CA ALA A 215 -14.16 -12.72 -2.26
C ALA A 215 -14.37 -13.82 -1.21
N ALA A 216 -14.51 -13.46 0.07
CA ALA A 216 -14.68 -14.43 1.16
C ALA A 216 -16.01 -15.21 1.09
N GLN A 217 -17.02 -14.70 0.37
CA GLN A 217 -18.31 -15.36 0.18
C GLN A 217 -18.34 -16.28 -1.05
N SER A 218 -17.64 -15.88 -2.14
CA SER A 218 -17.89 -16.45 -3.47
C SER A 218 -16.63 -16.82 -4.27
N VAL A 219 -15.42 -16.64 -3.74
CA VAL A 219 -14.16 -16.82 -4.49
C VAL A 219 -13.19 -17.73 -3.73
N GLU A 220 -13.14 -19.01 -4.12
CA GLU A 220 -12.08 -19.91 -3.66
C GLU A 220 -10.68 -19.51 -4.19
N ASN A 221 -9.66 -19.74 -3.36
CA ASN A 221 -8.24 -19.65 -3.73
C ASN A 221 -7.85 -18.29 -4.35
N LEU A 222 -8.30 -17.20 -3.73
CA LEU A 222 -7.82 -15.85 -4.03
C LEU A 222 -6.40 -15.64 -3.49
N VAL A 223 -5.52 -15.11 -4.35
CA VAL A 223 -4.20 -14.55 -4.00
C VAL A 223 -4.18 -13.08 -4.38
N LEU A 224 -3.58 -12.26 -3.52
CA LEU A 224 -3.38 -10.83 -3.71
C LEU A 224 -1.88 -10.58 -3.87
N VAL A 225 -1.48 -9.80 -4.87
CA VAL A 225 -0.06 -9.46 -5.13
C VAL A 225 0.06 -7.95 -5.36
N THR A 226 1.03 -7.32 -4.69
CA THR A 226 1.22 -5.86 -4.59
C THR A 226 2.70 -5.48 -4.65
N GLY A 227 2.98 -4.27 -5.12
CA GLY A 227 4.28 -3.58 -5.09
C GLY A 227 4.26 -2.45 -4.05
N ASP A 228 4.56 -1.22 -4.48
CA ASP A 228 4.45 0.04 -3.70
C ASP A 228 5.43 0.12 -2.51
N ASP A 229 5.10 -0.49 -1.36
CA ASP A 229 5.74 -0.38 -0.02
C ASP A 229 7.28 -0.57 0.07
N HIS A 230 7.98 -0.94 -1.00
CA HIS A 230 9.43 -1.21 -1.06
C HIS A 230 9.99 -2.25 -0.06
N ASP A 231 9.15 -3.06 0.60
CA ASP A 231 9.54 -4.15 1.51
C ASP A 231 8.72 -5.45 1.29
N GLY A 232 9.24 -6.58 1.77
CA GLY A 232 8.71 -7.93 1.53
C GLY A 232 7.70 -8.40 2.59
N TRP A 233 6.41 -8.19 2.31
CA TRP A 233 5.30 -8.55 3.20
C TRP A 233 4.59 -9.87 2.85
N GLY A 234 3.84 -10.42 3.80
CA GLY A 234 2.97 -11.59 3.57
C GLY A 234 2.05 -11.92 4.75
N ALA A 235 0.74 -11.88 4.52
CA ALA A 235 -0.28 -12.20 5.53
C ALA A 235 -1.58 -12.71 4.88
N SER A 236 -2.51 -13.21 5.71
CA SER A 236 -3.90 -13.44 5.29
C SER A 236 -4.68 -12.13 5.38
N CYS A 237 -5.14 -11.58 4.26
CA CYS A 237 -6.05 -10.43 4.28
C CYS A 237 -7.41 -10.87 4.87
N GLY A 238 -7.79 -10.28 5.99
CA GLY A 238 -9.07 -10.53 6.66
C GLY A 238 -10.00 -9.34 6.55
N ILE A 239 -11.31 -9.60 6.55
CA ILE A 239 -12.34 -8.57 6.67
C ILE A 239 -12.32 -8.06 8.13
N PRO A 240 -12.42 -6.74 8.38
CA PRO A 240 -12.58 -6.19 9.73
C PRO A 240 -13.71 -6.89 10.51
N GLY A 241 -13.49 -7.14 11.80
CA GLY A 241 -14.44 -7.87 12.66
C GLY A 241 -14.53 -9.39 12.42
N SER A 242 -13.97 -9.94 11.34
CA SER A 242 -13.98 -11.39 11.10
C SER A 242 -12.99 -12.13 12.02
N ARG A 243 -13.41 -13.26 12.61
CA ARG A 243 -12.54 -14.12 13.46
C ARG A 243 -11.34 -14.75 12.72
N ARG A 244 -11.16 -14.47 11.42
CA ARG A 244 -10.04 -14.93 10.59
C ARG A 244 -8.98 -13.86 10.33
N ALA A 245 -9.18 -12.61 10.78
CA ALA A 245 -8.17 -11.57 10.76
C ALA A 245 -6.99 -11.91 11.69
N ARG A 246 -6.05 -12.73 11.20
CA ARG A 246 -4.78 -12.99 11.87
C ARG A 246 -3.87 -11.77 11.68
N ARG A 247 -3.30 -11.25 12.77
CA ARG A 247 -2.33 -10.15 12.75
C ARG A 247 -1.25 -10.43 11.71
N ALA A 248 -0.90 -9.42 10.90
CA ALA A 248 0.21 -9.51 9.97
C ALA A 248 1.48 -9.94 10.71
N VAL A 249 2.20 -10.91 10.14
CA VAL A 249 3.50 -11.35 10.66
C VAL A 249 4.55 -10.86 9.68
N PRO A 250 5.37 -9.84 10.03
CA PRO A 250 6.45 -9.37 9.17
C PRO A 250 7.46 -10.50 8.94
N ARG A 251 7.34 -11.19 7.82
CA ARG A 251 8.21 -12.31 7.45
C ARG A 251 9.23 -11.81 6.44
N SER A 252 10.24 -11.10 6.94
CA SER A 252 11.34 -10.54 6.14
C SER A 252 11.88 -11.57 5.13
N MET A 253 11.44 -11.43 3.89
CA MET A 253 12.07 -12.08 2.76
C MET A 253 13.31 -11.28 2.45
N ARG A 254 14.45 -11.71 3.01
CA ARG A 254 15.73 -11.08 2.70
C ARG A 254 15.93 -11.10 1.18
N PRO A 255 16.12 -9.94 0.52
CA PRO A 255 16.62 -9.96 -0.86
C PRO A 255 17.96 -10.68 -0.88
N ALA A 256 18.22 -11.44 -1.95
CA ALA A 256 19.54 -12.00 -2.18
C ALA A 256 20.56 -10.84 -2.23
N PRO A 257 21.72 -10.95 -1.56
CA PRO A 257 22.64 -9.84 -1.44
C PRO A 257 23.26 -9.49 -2.79
N ALA A 258 22.78 -8.40 -3.40
CA ALA A 258 23.51 -7.68 -4.44
C ALA A 258 24.88 -7.20 -3.90
N GLY A 259 25.79 -6.86 -4.81
CA GLY A 259 27.19 -6.55 -4.52
C GLY A 259 27.40 -5.51 -3.40
N ARG A 260 28.51 -5.66 -2.67
CA ARG A 260 28.83 -4.88 -1.46
C ARG A 260 28.80 -3.36 -1.71
N GLY A 261 27.79 -2.67 -1.16
CA GLY A 261 27.69 -1.20 -1.19
C GLY A 261 26.95 -0.64 0.02
N SER A 262 27.67 0.13 0.84
CA SER A 262 27.25 0.98 1.98
C SER A 262 25.75 1.00 2.40
N SER A 263 25.43 0.52 3.61
CA SER A 263 24.12 0.74 4.26
C SER A 263 24.18 0.79 5.80
N SER A 264 24.90 1.79 6.34
CA SER A 264 24.98 2.04 7.80
C SER A 264 23.67 2.59 8.41
N SER A 265 22.81 3.22 7.60
CA SER A 265 21.50 3.76 7.99
C SER A 265 20.45 2.68 8.27
N PHE A 266 20.34 1.68 7.38
CA PHE A 266 19.29 0.65 7.40
C PHE A 266 19.24 -0.19 8.70
N ARG A 267 20.35 -0.27 9.44
CA ARG A 267 20.43 -0.99 10.72
C ARG A 267 19.75 -0.28 11.90
N ARG A 268 19.50 1.03 11.85
CA ARG A 268 19.02 1.78 13.03
C ARG A 268 17.52 1.62 13.26
N SER A 269 16.67 1.74 12.23
CA SER A 269 15.22 1.59 12.38
C SER A 269 14.84 0.16 12.82
N LEU A 270 15.49 -0.86 12.26
CA LEU A 270 15.16 -2.27 12.52
C LEU A 270 15.35 -2.71 13.99
N LEU A 271 16.25 -2.05 14.73
CA LEU A 271 16.52 -2.36 16.13
C LEU A 271 15.45 -1.77 17.06
N ALA A 272 15.00 -0.54 16.79
CA ALA A 272 13.97 0.13 17.60
C ALA A 272 12.66 -0.68 17.65
N THR A 273 12.25 -1.28 16.53
CA THR A 273 11.06 -2.13 16.46
C THR A 273 11.24 -3.49 17.15
N GLN A 274 12.47 -4.01 17.27
CA GLN A 274 12.73 -5.32 17.88
C GLN A 274 12.85 -5.27 19.41
N GLU A 275 13.37 -4.20 19.99
CA GLU A 275 13.51 -4.11 21.46
C GLU A 275 12.14 -3.95 22.15
N MET A 276 11.22 -3.16 21.59
CA MET A 276 9.88 -2.96 22.15
C MET A 276 9.04 -4.26 22.27
N VAL A 277 9.39 -5.33 21.55
CA VAL A 277 8.67 -6.61 21.57
C VAL A 277 9.22 -7.57 22.65
N ARG A 278 10.37 -7.28 23.28
CA ARG A 278 10.99 -8.19 24.28
C ARG A 278 10.61 -7.90 25.74
N ALA A 279 9.96 -6.77 26.02
CA ALA A 279 9.71 -6.28 27.38
C ALA A 279 8.37 -6.76 28.00
N ALA A 280 8.08 -8.06 27.97
CA ALA A 280 6.90 -8.65 28.62
C ALA A 280 7.20 -10.00 29.30
N PRO A 281 7.08 -10.13 30.64
CA PRO A 281 7.43 -11.38 31.34
C PRO A 281 6.33 -12.44 31.22
N LEU A 282 6.71 -13.64 30.75
CA LEU A 282 5.81 -14.80 30.66
C LEU A 282 5.56 -15.43 32.06
N GLY A 283 4.42 -15.13 32.66
CA GLY A 283 3.97 -15.77 33.90
C GLY A 283 3.70 -17.27 33.73
N ARG A 284 4.31 -18.11 34.56
CA ARG A 284 4.09 -19.57 34.56
C ARG A 284 2.74 -19.93 35.21
N ALA A 285 1.93 -20.72 34.51
CA ALA A 285 0.71 -21.33 35.08
C ALA A 285 1.04 -22.57 35.94
N PRO A 286 0.40 -22.76 37.11
CA PRO A 286 0.58 -23.94 37.96
C PRO A 286 -0.26 -25.14 37.48
N ARG A 287 0.26 -26.36 37.66
CA ARG A 287 -0.49 -27.61 37.42
C ARG A 287 -1.52 -27.85 38.54
N ARG A 288 -2.68 -28.44 38.20
CA ARG A 288 -3.64 -29.01 39.17
C ARG A 288 -3.82 -30.51 38.96
N ARG A 289 -4.07 -31.25 40.05
CA ARG A 289 -4.57 -32.64 40.05
C ARG A 289 -6.10 -32.66 40.21
N ALA A 290 -6.70 -33.84 40.02
CA ALA A 290 -8.15 -34.04 39.92
C ALA A 290 -8.91 -34.06 41.25
N GLY A 291 -10.23 -33.79 41.16
CA GLY A 291 -11.23 -33.85 42.23
C GLY A 291 -12.56 -33.31 41.72
N ALA A 292 -13.70 -33.89 42.13
CA ALA A 292 -15.06 -33.57 41.67
C ALA A 292 -15.95 -33.13 42.87
N PRO A 293 -17.23 -32.73 42.73
CA PRO A 293 -18.08 -32.66 41.54
C PRO A 293 -18.83 -31.31 41.31
N ARG A 294 -19.83 -31.33 40.40
CA ARG A 294 -20.64 -30.21 39.87
C ARG A 294 -21.43 -29.39 40.90
N THR A 295 -21.57 -28.10 40.60
CA THR A 295 -22.88 -27.39 40.59
C THR A 295 -23.02 -26.60 39.27
N ARG A 296 -24.23 -26.09 38.96
CA ARG A 296 -24.56 -25.45 37.67
C ARG A 296 -25.21 -24.08 37.93
N THR A 297 -24.51 -23.00 37.61
CA THR A 297 -25.06 -21.64 37.54
C THR A 297 -24.68 -21.00 36.20
N SER A 298 -25.59 -20.19 35.66
CA SER A 298 -25.40 -19.45 34.40
C SER A 298 -25.17 -17.98 34.69
N SER A 299 -24.01 -17.46 34.32
CA SER A 299 -23.73 -16.02 34.30
C SER A 299 -22.91 -15.65 33.06
N THR A 300 -23.40 -14.66 32.32
CA THR A 300 -22.65 -13.98 31.26
C THR A 300 -21.72 -12.95 31.88
N PRO A 301 -20.38 -13.05 31.70
CA PRO A 301 -19.47 -12.02 32.18
C PRO A 301 -19.45 -10.85 31.20
N THR A 302 -20.17 -9.78 31.54
CA THR A 302 -19.80 -8.43 31.11
C THR A 302 -18.43 -8.09 31.70
N TRP A 303 -17.53 -7.55 30.88
CA TRP A 303 -16.22 -7.07 31.35
C TRP A 303 -16.21 -5.55 31.33
N SER A 304 -16.19 -4.95 32.51
CA SER A 304 -15.91 -3.53 32.70
C SER A 304 -14.40 -3.26 32.56
N ALA A 305 -14.04 -2.10 32.02
CA ALA A 305 -12.65 -1.66 31.92
C ALA A 305 -12.21 -1.00 33.23
N THR A 306 -11.14 -1.51 33.84
CA THR A 306 -10.51 -0.89 35.02
C THR A 306 -9.35 -0.02 34.58
N ALA A 307 -9.48 1.30 34.72
CA ALA A 307 -8.36 2.21 34.49
C ALA A 307 -7.38 2.20 35.68
N THR A 308 -6.09 2.11 35.41
CA THR A 308 -5.02 2.28 36.39
C THR A 308 -4.03 3.35 35.93
N GLY A 309 -4.30 4.60 36.32
CA GLY A 309 -3.36 5.69 36.14
C GLY A 309 -2.19 5.60 37.12
N PHE A 310 -1.01 6.08 36.72
CA PHE A 310 0.12 6.32 37.62
C PHE A 310 0.54 7.78 37.54
N SER A 311 0.55 8.47 38.69
CA SER A 311 1.05 9.82 38.80
C SER A 311 2.56 9.84 39.06
N ARG A 312 3.24 10.86 38.54
CA ARG A 312 4.48 11.37 39.12
C ARG A 312 4.41 12.88 39.17
N SER A 313 4.55 13.44 40.36
CA SER A 313 4.62 14.89 40.57
C SER A 313 6.07 15.32 40.74
N THR A 314 6.40 16.47 40.16
CA THR A 314 7.64 17.22 40.43
C THR A 314 7.26 18.67 40.71
N ARG A 315 7.57 19.16 41.92
CA ARG A 315 7.21 20.50 42.38
C ARG A 315 8.03 21.59 41.67
N PRO A 316 7.42 22.72 41.26
CA PRO A 316 8.12 24.00 41.19
C PRO A 316 8.23 24.62 42.60
N ARG A 317 9.27 25.44 42.83
CA ARG A 317 9.36 26.32 44.02
C ARG A 317 8.50 27.57 43.83
N ARG A 318 7.95 28.12 44.92
CA ARG A 318 7.38 29.48 44.96
C ARG A 318 8.44 30.51 45.37
N ALA A 319 8.34 31.70 44.79
CA ALA A 319 8.77 32.97 45.38
C ALA A 319 7.83 34.10 44.92
N SER A 320 7.53 35.03 45.81
CA SER A 320 6.87 36.34 45.58
C SER A 320 7.95 37.43 45.41
N SER A 321 7.74 38.64 44.87
CA SER A 321 6.62 39.35 44.20
C SER A 321 7.26 40.40 43.23
N SER A 322 6.71 41.52 42.71
CA SER A 322 5.55 42.41 43.00
C SER A 322 5.10 43.16 41.72
N GLY A 323 4.06 44.00 41.82
CA GLY A 323 3.76 45.06 40.82
C GLY A 323 4.48 46.39 41.13
N PRO A 324 4.10 47.55 40.55
CA PRO A 324 2.84 47.81 39.81
C PRO A 324 2.92 48.64 38.51
N SER A 325 1.76 48.73 37.83
CA SER A 325 1.23 49.80 36.95
C SER A 325 2.12 50.90 36.32
N THR A 326 2.11 50.96 34.99
CA THR A 326 1.79 52.13 34.11
C THR A 326 1.58 51.59 32.68
N SER A 327 0.80 52.19 31.79
CA SER A 327 -0.13 53.34 31.88
C SER A 327 -1.30 53.12 30.92
#